data_AF-A0A953XB82-F1
#
_entry.id   AF-A0A953XB82-F1
#
_cell.length_a   1.000
_cell.length_b   1.000
_cell.length_c   1.000
_cell.angle_alpha   90.00
_cell.angle_beta   90.00
_cell.angle_gamma   90.00
#
_symmetry.space_group_name_H-M   'P 1'
#
loop_
_entity.id
_entity.type
_entity.pdbx_description
1 polymer ?
#
loop_
_entity_poly.entity_id
_entity_poly.type
_entity_poly.pdbx_seq_one_letter_code
_entity_poly.pdbx_strand_id
1 'polypeptide(L)' 'MKILEKTEAGYRLGCECSHRFMRKRLGLSVECPACGATETSARLLDRYTNECADQPRTEAA' A
#
# COMPACT_ATOMS: atom_id res chain seq x y z
N MET A 1 -0.32 8.49 -2.69
CA MET A 1 -0.92 7.23 -2.18
C MET A 1 0.13 6.31 -1.52
N LYS A 2 -0.29 5.40 -0.62
CA LYS A 2 0.56 4.35 0.00
C LYS A 2 -0.20 3.07 0.35
N ILE A 3 0.52 1.95 0.52
CA ILE A 3 -0.03 0.71 1.09
C ILE A 3 0.03 0.86 2.61
N LEU A 4 -1.11 0.65 3.27
CA LEU A 4 -1.21 0.68 4.74
C LEU A 4 -0.94 -0.70 5.33
N GLU A 5 -1.42 -1.75 4.68
CA GLU A 5 -1.33 -3.12 5.17
C GLU A 5 -1.45 -4.11 4.00
N LYS A 6 -0.70 -5.21 4.08
CA LYS A 6 -0.89 -6.38 3.22
C LYS A 6 -1.60 -7.48 4.01
N THR A 7 -2.75 -7.90 3.51
CA THR A 7 -3.59 -8.98 4.07
C THR A 7 -3.65 -10.16 3.09
N GLU A 8 -4.18 -11.30 3.52
CA GLU A 8 -4.43 -12.44 2.63
C GLU A 8 -5.45 -12.11 1.53
N ALA A 9 -6.37 -11.17 1.80
CA ALA A 9 -7.37 -10.70 0.85
C ALA A 9 -6.81 -9.71 -0.21
N GLY A 10 -5.62 -9.16 0.03
CA GLY A 10 -4.98 -8.17 -0.85
C GLY A 10 -4.34 -7.02 -0.09
N TYR A 11 -4.37 -5.83 -0.68
CA TYR A 11 -3.68 -4.64 -0.21
C TYR A 11 -4.68 -3.58 0.25
N ARG A 12 -4.51 -3.11 1.49
CA ARG A 12 -5.22 -1.93 2.00
C ARG A 12 -4.42 -0.69 1.64
N LEU A 13 -5.04 0.22 0.89
CA LEU A 13 -4.39 1.42 0.37
C LEU A 13 -4.97 2.68 1.02
N GLY A 14 -4.11 3.68 1.21
CA GLY A 14 -4.45 5.01 1.67
C GLY A 14 -4.08 6.06 0.62
N CYS A 15 -5.04 6.92 0.29
CA CYS A 15 -4.80 8.13 -0.48
C CYS A 15 -4.43 9.31 0.43
N GLU A 16 -3.79 10.33 -0.13
CA GLU A 16 -3.44 11.58 0.58
C GLU A 16 -4.69 12.37 1.01
N CYS A 17 -5.80 12.20 0.29
CA CYS A 17 -7.12 12.74 0.69
C CYS A 17 -7.77 11.96 1.86
N SER A 18 -7.02 11.13 2.60
CA SER A 18 -7.52 10.25 3.66
C SER A 18 -8.54 9.17 3.22
N HIS A 19 -8.70 8.95 1.91
CA HIS A 19 -9.53 7.86 1.39
C HIS A 19 -8.82 6.50 1.58
N ARG A 20 -9.58 5.49 2.00
CA ARG A 20 -9.07 4.13 2.22
C ARG A 20 -9.87 3.15 1.38
N PHE A 21 -9.16 2.26 0.69
CA PHE A 21 -9.79 1.25 -0.16
C PHE A 21 -8.94 -0.02 -0.24
N MET A 22 -9.56 -1.11 -0.65
CA MET A 22 -8.92 -2.42 -0.75
C MET A 22 -8.75 -2.82 -2.22
N ARG A 23 -7.60 -3.39 -2.56
CA ARG A 23 -7.32 -3.98 -3.88
C ARG A 23 -6.80 -5.39 -3.72
N LYS A 24 -7.47 -6.36 -4.33
CA LYS A 24 -7.04 -7.76 -4.32
C LYS A 24 -5.68 -7.95 -5.01
N ARG A 25 -5.42 -7.21 -6.09
CA ARG A 25 -4.13 -7.16 -6.81
C ARG A 25 -3.79 -5.72 -7.19
N LEU A 26 -2.52 -5.36 -7.08
CA LEU A 26 -1.98 -4.11 -7.60
C LEU A 26 -1.68 -4.33 -9.09
N GLY A 27 -2.27 -3.50 -9.98
CA GLY A 27 -2.00 -3.55 -11.42
C GLY A 27 -0.66 -2.89 -11.77
N LEU A 28 -0.51 -2.29 -12.96
CA LEU A 28 0.63 -1.41 -13.25
C LEU A 28 0.52 -0.08 -12.49
N SER A 29 -0.71 0.45 -12.45
CA SER A 29 -1.10 1.62 -11.69
C SER A 29 -2.33 1.32 -10.84
N VAL A 30 -2.50 2.13 -9.81
CA VAL A 30 -3.64 2.06 -8.89
C VAL A 30 -4.26 3.44 -8.83
N GLU A 31 -5.55 3.50 -9.11
CA GLU A 31 -6.37 4.71 -8.98
C GLU A 31 -7.19 4.65 -7.69
N CYS A 32 -7.28 5.78 -6.99
CA CYS A 32 -8.18 5.97 -5.88
C CYS A 32 -9.62 6.18 -6.40
N PRO A 33 -10.59 5.32 -6.04
CA PRO A 33 -11.95 5.40 -6.56
C PRO A 33 -12.74 6.63 -6.08
N ALA A 34 -12.23 7.34 -5.06
CA ALA A 34 -12.92 8.49 -4.47
C ALA A 34 -12.43 9.85 -5.01
N CYS A 35 -11.14 9.99 -5.34
CA CYS A 35 -10.58 11.26 -5.85
C CYS A 35 -9.87 11.14 -7.20
N GLY A 36 -9.78 9.94 -7.79
CA GLY A 36 -9.10 9.71 -9.07
C GLY A 36 -7.57 9.77 -9.00
N ALA A 37 -6.98 10.02 -7.83
CA ALA A 37 -5.53 10.05 -7.68
C ALA A 37 -4.91 8.71 -8.11
N THR A 38 -3.91 8.76 -8.98
CA THR A 38 -3.27 7.58 -9.54
C THR A 38 -1.82 7.48 -9.08
N GLU A 39 -1.35 6.26 -8.77
CA GLU A 39 0.04 6.01 -8.44
C GLU A 39 0.50 4.67 -9.06
N THR A 40 1.78 4.54 -9.35
CA THR A 40 2.33 3.28 -9.86
C THR A 40 2.49 2.26 -8.74
N SER A 41 2.17 1.01 -9.04
CA SER A 41 2.30 -0.08 -8.06
C SER A 41 3.74 -0.29 -7.62
N ALA A 42 4.71 -0.04 -8.52
CA ALA A 42 6.13 -0.09 -8.21
C ALA A 42 6.50 0.87 -7.08
N ARG A 43 6.05 2.14 -7.16
CA ARG A 43 6.32 3.14 -6.13
C ARG A 43 5.59 2.84 -4.81
N LEU A 44 4.38 2.29 -4.89
CA LEU A 44 3.61 1.88 -3.72
C LEU A 44 4.30 0.73 -2.96
N LEU A 45 4.79 -0.27 -3.69
CA LEU A 45 5.51 -1.41 -3.12
C LEU A 45 6.88 -1.03 -2.60
N ASP A 46 7.62 -0.18 -3.32
CA ASP A 46 8.92 0.34 -2.89
C ASP A 46 8.79 1.06 -1.55
N ARG A 47 7.85 2.02 -1.43
CA ARG A 47 7.56 2.70 -0.16
C ARG A 47 7.19 1.73 0.95
N TYR A 48 6.26 0.81 0.69
CA TYR A 48 5.83 -0.16 1.70
C TYR A 48 6.97 -1.07 2.16
N THR A 49 7.84 -1.49 1.25
CA THR A 49 8.98 -2.36 1.57
C THR A 49 10.03 -1.59 2.36
N ASN A 50 10.34 -0.35 1.97
CA ASN A 50 11.29 0.51 2.69
C ASN A 50 10.77 0.89 4.08
N GLU A 51 9.48 1.21 4.22
CA GLU A 51 8.83 1.50 5.52
C GLU A 51 8.74 0.25 6.42
N CYS A 52 8.62 -0.95 5.83
CA CYS A 52 8.57 -2.22 6.58
C CYS A 52 9.96 -2.74 6.94
N ALA A 53 10.98 -2.50 6.10
CA ALA A 53 12.37 -2.87 6.36
C ALA A 53 12.96 -2.15 7.58
N ASP A 54 12.42 -0.99 7.94
CA ASP A 54 12.79 -0.24 9.14
C ASP A 54 12.14 -0.79 10.44
N GLN A 55 11.21 -1.75 10.33
CA GLN A 55 10.71 -2.44 11.52
C GLN A 55 11.71 -3.54 11.90
N PRO A 56 12.41 -3.44 13.05
CA PRO A 56 13.27 -4.51 13.51
C PRO A 56 12.41 -5.76 13.63
N ARG A 57 12.76 -6.78 12.84
CA ARG A 57 12.27 -8.14 12.97
C ARG A 57 12.52 -8.53 14.42
N THR A 58 11.50 -8.41 15.26
CA THR A 58 11.58 -8.82 16.65
C THR A 58 11.57 -10.35 16.60
N GLU A 59 12.76 -10.94 16.50
CA GLU A 59 12.99 -12.34 16.82
C GLU A 59 12.48 -12.55 18.24
N ALA A 60 11.40 -13.31 18.36
CA ALA A 60 10.93 -13.82 19.63
C ALA A 60 12.00 -14.79 20.16
N ALA A 61 12.58 -14.43 21.29
CA ALA A 61 13.45 -15.27 22.11
C ALA A 61 12.69 -16.43 22.75
#